data_AF-A0A0R3RN45-F1
#
_entry.id   AF-A0A0R3RN45-F1
#
_cell.length_a   1.000
_cell.length_b   1.000
_cell.length_c   1.000
_cell.angle_alpha   90.00
_cell.angle_beta   90.00
_cell.angle_gamma   90.00
#
_symmetry.space_group_name_H-M   'P 1'
#
loop_
_entity.id
_entity.type
_entity.pdbx_description
1 polymer ?
#
loop_
_entity_poly.entity_id
_entity_poly.type
_entity_poly.pdbx_seq_one_letter_code
_entity_poly.pdbx_strand_id
1 'polypeptide(L)'
;LLYFRVNKAFDIYFRVFKVITQLSSSAPSDGISYLDSICDNSELIGDQTYKFIYTSEFENVIAADAACSLMQESTYANPVRYFPMYIQFLLEKQKQYITEEKKMLKELDATTMWFTYLSEMIFSVPSDLLLKYQEECIQMHKCTISMICYNAHQGACWSLKNVLTQLTEVYPISEEDRQHNLDLPLHLSLPIKNWGIKCLKDSVTIKWHIPTDAEVNFAEKLLNEFAYSEIQLLAEPQNMDKYAIKRSLFVVDGLLSCVGNRLPIFNTKEIKLSETAVDTNPINIKSVSPRMKSFIFLISYCFSFLKKHAIIQLRTKNRNQCILHNIFFKYFNC
;
A
#
# COMPACT_ATOMS: atom_id res chain seq x y z
N LEU A 1 -15.87 40.77 3.13
CA LEU A 1 -16.52 39.72 2.28
C LEU A 1 -15.59 38.55 1.92
N LEU A 2 -14.26 38.69 1.95
CA LEU A 2 -13.32 37.55 1.89
C LEU A 2 -13.19 36.78 3.23
N TYR A 3 -13.44 37.43 4.37
CA TYR A 3 -13.40 36.81 5.70
C TYR A 3 -14.56 35.82 6.00
N PHE A 4 -15.61 35.82 5.17
CA PHE A 4 -16.81 35.00 5.37
C PHE A 4 -16.84 33.71 4.52
N ARG A 5 -15.94 33.57 3.53
CA ARG A 5 -15.88 32.37 2.66
C ARG A 5 -14.88 31.32 3.12
N VAL A 6 -13.83 31.73 3.83
CA VAL A 6 -12.87 30.80 4.47
C VAL A 6 -13.56 29.97 5.56
N ASN A 7 -14.45 30.59 6.34
CA ASN A 7 -15.20 29.86 7.39
C ASN A 7 -16.14 28.76 6.85
N LYS A 8 -16.62 28.82 5.60
CA LYS A 8 -17.53 27.78 5.07
C LYS A 8 -16.80 26.54 4.53
N ALA A 9 -15.57 26.69 4.01
CA ALA A 9 -14.74 25.54 3.66
C ALA A 9 -14.22 24.83 4.92
N PHE A 10 -13.84 25.61 5.94
CA PHE A 10 -13.54 25.10 7.28
C PHE A 10 -14.74 24.41 7.94
N ASP A 11 -15.95 24.95 7.79
CA ASP A 11 -17.18 24.34 8.31
C ASP A 11 -17.52 23.04 7.56
N ILE A 12 -17.15 22.86 6.28
CA ILE A 12 -17.28 21.57 5.58
C ILE A 12 -16.24 20.57 6.07
N TYR A 13 -14.97 20.95 6.22
CA TYR A 13 -13.92 20.07 6.75
C TYR A 13 -14.22 19.63 8.19
N PHE A 14 -14.65 20.56 9.06
CA PHE A 14 -15.08 20.26 10.43
C PHE A 14 -16.45 19.59 10.52
N ARG A 15 -17.38 19.80 9.57
CA ARG A 15 -18.63 19.04 9.53
C ARG A 15 -18.41 17.64 8.99
N VAL A 16 -17.54 17.43 8.02
CA VAL A 16 -17.08 16.09 7.62
C VAL A 16 -16.36 15.44 8.80
N PHE A 17 -15.53 16.17 9.54
CA PHE A 17 -14.91 15.69 10.77
C PHE A 17 -15.96 15.34 11.84
N LYS A 18 -16.90 16.22 12.16
CA LYS A 18 -17.98 16.01 13.14
C LYS A 18 -18.93 14.91 12.72
N VAL A 19 -19.18 14.76 11.41
CA VAL A 19 -19.96 13.68 10.81
C VAL A 19 -19.16 12.38 10.83
N ILE A 20 -17.84 12.35 10.62
CA ILE A 20 -17.01 11.14 10.79
C ILE A 20 -16.93 10.74 12.28
N THR A 21 -16.76 11.70 13.19
CA THR A 21 -16.78 11.44 14.64
C THR A 21 -18.18 11.06 15.15
N GLN A 22 -19.27 11.55 14.54
CA GLN A 22 -20.66 11.18 14.90
C GLN A 22 -21.17 9.93 14.16
N LEU A 23 -20.69 9.63 12.96
CA LEU A 23 -20.94 8.40 12.21
C LEU A 23 -20.02 7.24 12.66
N SER A 24 -18.99 7.51 13.47
CA SER A 24 -18.25 6.46 14.19
C SER A 24 -19.14 5.61 15.11
N SER A 25 -20.38 6.04 15.37
CA SER A 25 -21.43 5.22 16.02
C SER A 25 -22.44 4.61 15.04
N SER A 26 -22.43 4.95 13.75
CA SER A 26 -23.29 4.38 12.70
C SER A 26 -22.85 4.78 11.28
N ALA A 27 -22.35 3.81 10.49
CA ALA A 27 -22.28 3.75 9.01
C ALA A 27 -20.87 3.73 8.33
N PRO A 28 -20.74 3.13 7.12
CA PRO A 28 -19.51 2.52 6.60
C PRO A 28 -18.63 3.41 5.67
N SER A 29 -17.43 2.88 5.41
CA SER A 29 -16.18 3.34 4.76
C SER A 29 -16.15 4.22 3.50
N ASP A 30 -17.22 4.88 3.05
CA ASP A 30 -17.26 5.48 1.70
C ASP A 30 -16.89 6.98 1.60
N GLY A 31 -16.15 7.52 2.58
CA GLY A 31 -15.82 8.95 2.68
C GLY A 31 -14.63 9.46 1.83
N ILE A 32 -13.95 8.60 1.08
CA ILE A 32 -12.56 8.80 0.62
C ILE A 32 -12.42 9.74 -0.61
N SER A 33 -13.48 10.00 -1.38
CA SER A 33 -13.36 10.61 -2.73
C SER A 33 -13.50 12.14 -2.85
N TYR A 34 -13.59 12.88 -1.75
CA TYR A 34 -13.91 14.33 -1.79
C TYR A 34 -12.72 15.27 -1.49
N LEU A 35 -11.54 14.75 -1.16
CA LEU A 35 -10.42 15.55 -0.64
C LEU A 35 -9.48 16.11 -1.73
N ASP A 36 -9.47 15.53 -2.93
CA ASP A 36 -8.53 15.82 -4.03
C ASP A 36 -8.65 17.22 -4.70
N SER A 37 -9.60 18.08 -4.29
CA SER A 37 -10.04 19.25 -5.08
C SER A 37 -9.72 20.64 -4.48
N ILE A 38 -8.95 20.76 -3.40
CA ILE A 38 -8.76 22.05 -2.69
C ILE A 38 -7.33 22.58 -2.88
N CYS A 39 -7.05 23.25 -4.01
CA CYS A 39 -5.69 23.69 -4.37
C CYS A 39 -5.23 25.07 -3.87
N ASP A 40 -6.08 25.94 -3.32
CA ASP A 40 -5.61 27.28 -2.83
C ASP A 40 -5.39 27.36 -1.30
N ASN A 41 -5.62 26.27 -0.56
CA ASN A 41 -5.38 26.18 0.89
C ASN A 41 -4.58 24.93 1.29
N SER A 42 -3.95 24.23 0.33
CA SER A 42 -3.31 22.94 0.56
C SER A 42 -2.21 23.00 1.62
N GLU A 43 -1.39 24.05 1.66
CA GLU A 43 -0.34 24.20 2.67
C GLU A 43 -0.90 24.47 4.08
N LEU A 44 -1.88 25.36 4.21
CA LEU A 44 -2.50 25.63 5.52
C LEU A 44 -3.18 24.37 6.07
N ILE A 45 -3.90 23.65 5.20
CA ILE A 45 -4.56 22.39 5.56
C ILE A 45 -3.52 21.32 5.89
N GLY A 46 -2.45 21.22 5.10
CA GLY A 46 -1.35 20.29 5.36
C GLY A 46 -0.63 20.57 6.67
N ASP A 47 -0.37 21.84 6.99
CA ASP A 47 0.27 22.24 8.26
C ASP A 47 -0.62 21.95 9.48
N GLN A 48 -1.92 22.20 9.36
CA GLN A 48 -2.90 21.87 10.40
C GLN A 48 -3.05 20.36 10.57
N THR A 49 -3.03 19.62 9.46
CA THR A 49 -3.08 18.15 9.46
C THR A 49 -1.84 17.58 10.13
N TYR A 50 -0.64 18.06 9.76
CA TYR A 50 0.60 17.67 10.40
C TYR A 50 0.56 17.95 11.90
N LYS A 51 0.13 19.15 12.31
CA LYS A 51 -0.02 19.49 13.73
C LYS A 51 -1.00 18.57 14.46
N PHE A 52 -2.13 18.25 13.83
CA PHE A 52 -3.11 17.33 14.37
C PHE A 52 -2.51 15.93 14.56
N ILE A 53 -1.89 15.35 13.54
CA ILE A 53 -1.25 14.03 13.61
C ILE A 53 -0.14 14.01 14.67
N TYR A 54 0.66 15.08 14.75
CA TYR A 54 1.75 15.22 15.71
C TYR A 54 1.28 15.16 17.17
N THR A 55 0.07 15.65 17.47
CA THR A 55 -0.48 15.71 18.83
C THR A 55 -1.55 14.66 19.12
N SER A 56 -1.88 13.80 18.16
CA SER A 56 -2.99 12.85 18.29
C SER A 56 -2.54 11.45 18.62
N GLU A 57 -3.42 10.71 19.28
CA GLU A 57 -3.32 9.28 19.54
C GLU A 57 -4.71 8.67 19.48
N PHE A 58 -4.85 7.55 18.77
CA PHE A 58 -6.14 6.90 18.57
C PHE A 58 -6.07 5.41 18.88
N GLU A 59 -6.95 4.96 19.78
CA GLU A 59 -7.17 3.53 20.02
C GLU A 59 -8.25 2.96 19.09
N ASN A 60 -9.18 3.80 18.65
CA ASN A 60 -10.27 3.40 17.76
C ASN A 60 -9.77 3.27 16.33
N VAL A 61 -9.94 2.08 15.75
CA VAL A 61 -9.47 1.74 14.40
C VAL A 61 -10.03 2.69 13.33
N ILE A 62 -11.29 3.12 13.43
CA ILE A 62 -11.91 4.01 12.44
C ILE A 62 -11.30 5.42 12.53
N ALA A 63 -11.09 5.93 13.75
CA ALA A 63 -10.45 7.21 13.96
C ALA A 63 -8.98 7.20 13.51
N ALA A 64 -8.27 6.10 13.78
CA ALA A 64 -6.89 5.90 13.34
C ALA A 64 -6.80 5.88 11.80
N ASP A 65 -7.71 5.17 11.13
CA ASP A 65 -7.76 5.08 9.67
C ASP A 65 -8.07 6.42 9.00
N ALA A 66 -9.02 7.17 9.55
CA ALA A 66 -9.32 8.54 9.09
C ALA A 66 -8.11 9.47 9.25
N ALA A 67 -7.40 9.39 10.37
CA ALA A 67 -6.20 10.19 10.61
C ALA A 67 -5.05 9.78 9.67
N CYS A 68 -4.85 8.49 9.40
CA CYS A 68 -3.88 8.02 8.42
C CYS A 68 -4.21 8.50 7.00
N SER A 69 -5.49 8.48 6.64
CA SER A 69 -5.96 9.02 5.35
C SER A 69 -5.60 10.51 5.23
N LEU A 70 -5.87 11.32 6.27
CA LEU A 70 -5.47 12.74 6.26
C LEU A 70 -3.95 12.94 6.10
N MET A 71 -3.15 12.11 6.78
CA MET A 71 -1.70 12.12 6.61
C MET A 71 -1.30 11.81 5.16
N GLN A 72 -1.90 10.80 4.55
CA GLN A 72 -1.67 10.42 3.15
C GLN A 72 -2.10 11.53 2.19
N GLU A 73 -3.28 12.14 2.38
CA GLU A 73 -3.77 13.23 1.53
C GLU A 73 -2.90 14.49 1.64
N SER A 74 -2.51 14.87 2.86
CA SER A 74 -1.58 16.01 3.04
C SER A 74 -0.21 15.72 2.41
N THR A 75 0.26 14.48 2.51
CA THR A 75 1.50 14.05 1.84
C THR A 75 1.33 14.07 0.33
N TYR A 76 0.25 13.54 -0.21
CA TYR A 76 -0.05 13.54 -1.64
C TYR A 76 -0.13 14.96 -2.21
N ALA A 77 -0.72 15.91 -1.47
CA ALA A 77 -0.83 17.30 -1.88
C ALA A 77 0.52 18.03 -2.02
N ASN A 78 1.49 17.74 -1.15
CA ASN A 78 2.85 18.25 -1.28
C ASN A 78 3.87 17.24 -0.71
N PRO A 79 4.25 16.24 -1.52
CA PRO A 79 4.99 15.09 -1.01
C PRO A 79 6.44 15.47 -0.68
N VAL A 80 6.99 16.48 -1.36
CA VAL A 80 8.35 17.01 -1.08
C VAL A 80 8.42 17.69 0.29
N ARG A 81 7.35 18.35 0.74
CA ARG A 81 7.30 19.05 2.03
C ARG A 81 6.93 18.12 3.18
N TYR A 82 5.83 17.38 3.06
CA TYR A 82 5.23 16.68 4.20
C TYR A 82 5.82 15.28 4.44
N PHE A 83 6.23 14.56 3.38
CA PHE A 83 6.82 13.23 3.56
C PHE A 83 8.08 13.26 4.45
N PRO A 84 9.06 14.16 4.24
CA PRO A 84 10.24 14.23 5.11
C PRO A 84 9.90 14.59 6.57
N MET A 85 8.92 15.48 6.77
CA MET A 85 8.46 15.86 8.10
C MET A 85 7.85 14.68 8.85
N TYR A 86 6.97 13.91 8.20
CA TYR A 86 6.36 12.72 8.79
C TYR A 86 7.40 11.61 9.01
N ILE A 87 8.31 11.36 8.07
CA ILE A 87 9.36 10.36 8.24
C ILE A 87 10.22 10.67 9.47
N GLN A 88 10.68 11.92 9.63
CA GLN A 88 11.47 12.30 10.80
C GLN A 88 10.66 12.08 12.10
N PHE A 89 9.43 12.58 12.14
CA PHE A 89 8.53 12.42 13.29
C PHE A 89 8.31 10.94 13.64
N LEU A 90 7.99 10.11 12.65
CA LEU A 90 7.68 8.70 12.86
C LEU A 90 8.91 7.89 13.27
N LEU A 91 10.10 8.19 12.73
CA LEU A 91 11.34 7.57 13.18
C LEU A 91 11.65 7.89 14.65
N GLU A 92 11.44 9.15 15.06
CA GLU A 92 11.60 9.55 16.47
C GLU A 92 10.59 8.80 17.36
N LYS A 93 9.33 8.67 16.93
CA LYS A 93 8.29 7.95 17.66
C LYS A 93 8.55 6.44 17.71
N GLN A 94 9.03 5.83 16.63
CA GLN A 94 9.43 4.42 16.66
C GLN A 94 10.54 4.18 17.67
N LYS A 95 11.58 5.02 17.69
CA LYS A 95 12.67 4.92 18.68
C LYS A 95 12.17 5.07 20.11
N GLN A 96 11.18 5.94 20.33
CA GLN A 96 10.61 6.19 21.65
C GLN A 96 9.69 5.05 22.12
N TYR A 97 8.86 4.49 21.24
CA TYR A 97 7.74 3.62 21.62
C TYR A 97 7.89 2.16 21.18
N ILE A 98 8.85 1.80 20.33
CA ILE A 98 9.11 0.41 19.92
C ILE A 98 10.43 -0.04 20.55
N THR A 99 10.36 -0.48 21.81
CA THR A 99 11.48 -1.05 22.55
C THR A 99 11.64 -2.55 22.23
N GLU A 100 12.81 -3.12 22.52
CA GLU A 100 13.05 -4.56 22.34
C GLU A 100 12.06 -5.42 23.16
N GLU A 101 11.64 -4.96 24.34
CA GLU A 101 10.60 -5.61 25.13
C GLU A 101 9.27 -5.64 24.38
N LYS A 102 8.85 -4.51 23.79
CA LYS A 102 7.58 -4.41 23.05
C LYS A 102 7.58 -5.24 21.78
N LYS A 103 8.73 -5.45 21.14
CA LYS A 103 8.83 -6.36 19.97
C LYS A 103 8.45 -7.79 20.31
N MET A 104 8.63 -8.22 21.56
CA MET A 104 8.31 -9.58 22.00
C MET A 104 6.84 -9.77 22.42
N LEU A 105 6.05 -8.70 22.43
CA LEU A 105 4.64 -8.76 22.82
C LEU A 105 3.76 -9.20 21.64
N LYS A 106 2.75 -10.03 21.95
CA LYS A 106 1.71 -10.42 20.99
C LYS A 106 0.69 -9.31 20.77
N GLU A 107 0.44 -8.52 21.81
CA GLU A 107 -0.49 -7.40 21.83
C GLU A 107 0.28 -6.16 22.29
N LEU A 108 0.10 -5.06 21.59
CA LEU A 108 0.76 -3.78 21.87
C LEU A 108 -0.22 -2.85 22.57
N ASP A 109 0.30 -1.97 23.43
CA ASP A 109 -0.48 -0.84 23.92
C ASP A 109 -0.92 0.08 22.77
N ALA A 110 -1.99 0.83 23.01
CA ALA A 110 -2.60 1.73 22.03
C ALA A 110 -1.58 2.69 21.41
N THR A 111 -0.71 3.29 22.22
CA THR A 111 0.30 4.24 21.78
C THR A 111 1.28 3.63 20.80
N THR A 112 1.85 2.46 21.14
CA THR A 112 2.76 1.76 20.22
C THR A 112 2.06 1.28 18.95
N MET A 113 0.83 0.79 19.06
CA MET A 113 0.05 0.37 17.88
C MET A 113 -0.24 1.58 16.96
N TRP A 114 -0.60 2.73 17.52
CA TRP A 114 -0.87 3.96 16.77
C TRP A 114 0.32 4.40 15.91
N PHE A 115 1.51 4.50 16.52
CA PHE A 115 2.71 4.90 15.79
C PHE A 115 3.24 3.82 14.84
N THR A 116 2.99 2.54 15.14
CA THR A 116 3.26 1.43 14.22
C THR A 116 2.39 1.55 12.97
N TYR A 117 1.09 1.78 13.14
CA TYR A 117 0.15 1.92 12.03
C TYR A 117 0.47 3.14 11.15
N LEU A 118 0.72 4.31 11.76
CA LEU A 118 1.13 5.50 10.99
C LEU A 118 2.41 5.26 10.17
N SER A 119 3.37 4.53 10.74
CA SER A 119 4.62 4.18 10.06
C SER A 119 4.43 3.31 8.82
N GLU A 120 3.37 2.53 8.78
CA GLU A 120 3.04 1.65 7.65
C GLU A 120 2.24 2.41 6.58
N MET A 121 1.48 3.43 6.95
CA MET A 121 0.63 4.18 6.02
C MET A 121 1.40 5.24 5.22
N ILE A 122 2.53 5.73 5.72
CA ILE A 122 3.24 6.88 5.13
C ILE A 122 3.88 6.62 3.76
N PHE A 123 4.18 5.36 3.42
CA PHE A 123 4.92 5.01 2.19
C PHE A 123 4.08 4.95 0.91
N SER A 124 2.84 5.45 0.94
CA SER A 124 2.01 5.62 -0.26
C SER A 124 2.39 6.91 -1.01
N VAL A 125 3.62 6.97 -1.50
CA VAL A 125 4.21 8.16 -2.14
C VAL A 125 4.81 7.85 -3.52
N PRO A 126 5.08 8.87 -4.34
CA PRO A 126 5.83 8.73 -5.58
C PRO A 126 7.20 8.05 -5.39
N SER A 127 7.64 7.32 -6.40
CA SER A 127 8.84 6.47 -6.36
C SER A 127 10.15 7.25 -6.23
N ASP A 128 10.21 8.48 -6.72
CA ASP A 128 11.36 9.40 -6.55
C ASP A 128 11.65 9.70 -5.08
N LEU A 129 10.60 9.84 -4.24
CA LEU A 129 10.77 10.00 -2.80
C LEU A 129 11.17 8.69 -2.12
N LEU A 130 10.63 7.55 -2.56
CA LEU A 130 11.06 6.23 -2.05
C LEU A 130 12.56 6.01 -2.32
N LEU A 131 13.04 6.41 -3.49
CA LEU A 131 14.46 6.35 -3.86
C LEU A 131 15.34 7.31 -3.04
N LYS A 132 14.80 8.45 -2.61
CA LYS A 132 15.53 9.41 -1.77
C LYS A 132 15.63 8.96 -0.31
N TYR A 133 14.61 8.28 0.21
CA TYR A 133 14.47 7.86 1.60
C TYR A 133 14.55 6.33 1.79
N GLN A 134 15.44 5.67 1.04
CA GLN A 134 15.56 4.21 1.05
C GLN A 134 15.94 3.66 2.42
N GLU A 135 16.85 4.34 3.12
CA GLU A 135 17.35 3.87 4.41
C GLU A 135 16.27 3.97 5.48
N GLU A 136 15.56 5.08 5.52
CA GLU A 136 14.42 5.30 6.42
C GLU A 136 13.30 4.29 6.15
N CYS A 137 13.01 4.01 4.87
CA CYS A 137 12.08 2.97 4.48
C CYS A 137 12.51 1.60 5.02
N ILE A 138 13.75 1.18 4.80
CA ILE A 138 14.26 -0.11 5.28
C ILE A 138 14.24 -0.15 6.81
N GLN A 139 14.72 0.90 7.48
CA GLN A 139 14.79 0.98 8.93
C GLN A 139 13.40 0.84 9.57
N MET A 140 12.41 1.58 9.08
CA MET A 140 11.05 1.54 9.63
C MET A 140 10.42 0.17 9.47
N HIS A 141 10.56 -0.47 8.31
CA HIS A 141 10.02 -1.80 8.05
C HIS A 141 10.75 -2.90 8.82
N LYS A 142 12.08 -2.81 8.97
CA LYS A 142 12.85 -3.74 9.84
C LYS A 142 12.35 -3.71 11.27
N CYS A 143 12.06 -2.51 11.78
CA CYS A 143 11.54 -2.33 13.12
C CYS A 143 10.21 -3.09 13.31
N THR A 144 9.24 -2.87 12.42
CA THR A 144 7.88 -3.43 12.54
C THR A 144 7.78 -4.91 12.16
N ILE A 145 8.51 -5.39 11.14
CA ILE A 145 8.53 -6.83 10.78
C ILE A 145 9.13 -7.69 11.90
N SER A 146 10.10 -7.17 12.65
CA SER A 146 10.72 -7.91 13.75
C SER A 146 9.77 -8.18 14.93
N MET A 147 8.61 -7.52 14.97
CA MET A 147 7.65 -7.63 16.07
C MET A 147 6.85 -8.94 16.01
N ILE A 148 6.60 -9.54 17.18
CA ILE A 148 5.74 -10.72 17.32
C ILE A 148 4.27 -10.35 17.07
N CYS A 149 3.85 -9.12 17.38
CA CYS A 149 2.48 -8.67 17.21
C CYS A 149 1.98 -8.87 15.77
N TYR A 150 0.83 -9.53 15.64
CA TYR A 150 0.24 -9.88 14.35
C TYR A 150 -0.08 -8.66 13.48
N ASN A 151 -0.70 -7.64 14.07
CA ASN A 151 -1.10 -6.45 13.34
C ASN A 151 0.10 -5.67 12.80
N ALA A 152 1.20 -5.61 13.57
CA ALA A 152 2.43 -4.90 13.18
C ALA A 152 3.11 -5.55 11.97
N HIS A 153 3.44 -6.84 12.01
CA HIS A 153 4.10 -7.44 10.84
C HIS A 153 3.15 -7.59 9.64
N GLN A 154 1.84 -7.71 9.86
CA GLN A 154 0.86 -7.70 8.77
C GLN A 154 0.82 -6.33 8.09
N GLY A 155 0.75 -5.24 8.87
CA GLY A 155 0.73 -3.88 8.36
C GLY A 155 2.02 -3.49 7.67
N ALA A 156 3.18 -3.87 8.23
CA ALA A 156 4.47 -3.74 7.58
C ALA A 156 4.55 -4.47 6.24
N CYS A 157 4.02 -5.69 6.16
CA CYS A 157 3.93 -6.44 4.91
C CYS A 157 3.02 -5.73 3.90
N TRP A 158 1.87 -5.21 4.31
CA TRP A 158 1.00 -4.41 3.45
C TRP A 158 1.71 -3.15 2.91
N SER A 159 2.44 -2.43 3.77
CA SER A 159 3.20 -1.25 3.38
C SER A 159 4.29 -1.60 2.36
N LEU A 160 5.07 -2.65 2.60
CA LEU A 160 6.07 -3.12 1.64
C LEU A 160 5.48 -3.51 0.28
N LYS A 161 4.28 -4.10 0.27
CA LYS A 161 3.59 -4.40 -1.00
C LYS A 161 3.29 -3.12 -1.78
N ASN A 162 2.85 -2.07 -1.10
CA ASN A 162 2.60 -0.78 -1.74
C ASN A 162 3.92 -0.19 -2.27
N VAL A 163 4.99 -0.19 -1.47
CA VAL A 163 6.32 0.25 -1.90
C VAL A 163 6.78 -0.51 -3.15
N LEU A 164 6.72 -1.85 -3.13
CA LEU A 164 7.09 -2.68 -4.28
C LEU A 164 6.21 -2.37 -5.50
N THR A 165 4.92 -2.14 -5.32
CA THR A 165 4.00 -1.77 -6.40
C THR A 165 4.43 -0.43 -7.03
N GLN A 166 4.69 0.60 -6.21
CA GLN A 166 5.15 1.90 -6.68
C GLN A 166 6.48 1.82 -7.44
N LEU A 167 7.38 0.92 -7.04
CA LEU A 167 8.69 0.75 -7.68
C LEU A 167 8.66 -0.11 -8.95
N THR A 168 7.70 -1.04 -9.09
CA THR A 168 7.79 -2.10 -10.13
C THR A 168 6.66 -2.10 -11.15
N GLU A 169 5.55 -1.39 -10.88
CA GLU A 169 4.38 -1.33 -11.76
C GLU A 169 4.35 -0.08 -12.64
N VAL A 170 3.67 -0.21 -13.78
CA VAL A 170 3.39 0.89 -14.71
C VAL A 170 2.03 1.49 -14.37
N TYR A 171 1.99 2.78 -14.02
CA TYR A 171 0.77 3.47 -13.63
C TYR A 171 0.71 4.90 -14.17
N PRO A 172 -0.48 5.51 -14.33
CA PRO A 172 -0.59 6.87 -14.83
C PRO A 172 -0.13 7.89 -13.76
N ILE A 173 0.61 8.92 -14.20
CA ILE A 173 0.98 10.08 -13.41
C ILE A 173 0.00 11.19 -13.74
N SER A 174 -0.89 11.55 -12.81
CA SER A 174 -2.04 12.41 -13.11
C SER A 174 -1.82 13.91 -12.87
N GLU A 175 -0.82 14.33 -12.07
CA GLU A 175 -0.92 15.64 -11.40
C GLU A 175 0.09 16.72 -11.79
N GLU A 176 1.28 16.42 -12.32
CA GLU A 176 2.29 17.48 -12.57
C GLU A 176 1.76 18.63 -13.44
N ASP A 177 1.07 18.28 -14.52
CA ASP A 177 0.55 19.26 -15.46
C ASP A 177 -0.70 19.97 -14.90
N ARG A 178 -1.44 19.33 -14.00
CA ARG A 178 -2.66 19.90 -13.40
C ARG A 178 -2.30 20.91 -12.32
N GLN A 179 -1.35 20.56 -11.44
CA GLN A 179 -0.89 21.41 -10.36
C GLN A 179 -0.16 22.66 -10.91
N HIS A 180 0.73 22.49 -11.89
CA HIS A 180 1.42 23.62 -12.53
C HIS A 180 0.46 24.68 -13.09
N ASN A 181 -0.64 24.24 -13.72
CA ASN A 181 -1.64 25.14 -14.31
C ASN A 181 -2.52 25.83 -13.26
N LEU A 182 -2.68 25.23 -12.08
CA LEU A 182 -3.41 25.81 -10.95
C LEU A 182 -2.56 26.81 -10.17
N ASP A 183 -1.25 26.59 -10.09
CA ASP A 183 -0.30 27.46 -9.38
C ASP A 183 0.08 28.73 -10.15
N LEU A 184 -0.39 28.87 -11.39
CA LEU A 184 -0.18 30.09 -12.18
C LEU A 184 -0.88 31.28 -11.51
N PRO A 185 -0.21 32.45 -11.41
CA PRO A 185 -0.83 33.66 -10.91
C PRO A 185 -2.19 33.95 -11.57
N LEU A 186 -3.16 34.42 -10.79
CA LEU A 186 -4.54 34.67 -11.26
C LEU A 186 -4.65 35.63 -12.45
N HIS A 187 -3.63 36.47 -12.68
CA HIS A 187 -3.57 37.36 -13.84
C HIS A 187 -3.11 36.65 -15.13
N LEU A 188 -2.45 35.50 -15.02
CA LEU A 188 -2.00 34.65 -16.14
C LEU A 188 -3.00 33.52 -16.44
N SER A 189 -3.59 32.93 -15.40
CA SER A 189 -4.55 31.84 -15.52
C SER A 189 -5.70 32.05 -14.53
N LEU A 190 -6.94 31.89 -14.98
CA LEU A 190 -8.12 31.88 -14.10
C LEU A 190 -8.74 30.48 -14.14
N PRO A 191 -8.32 29.55 -13.25
CA PRO A 191 -8.77 28.16 -13.26
C PRO A 191 -10.29 27.99 -13.25
N ILE A 192 -11.02 28.91 -12.62
CA ILE A 192 -12.49 28.91 -12.58
C ILE A 192 -13.14 28.97 -13.96
N LYS A 193 -12.48 29.57 -14.96
CA LYS A 193 -12.99 29.59 -16.34
C LYS A 193 -12.94 28.21 -17.00
N ASN A 194 -12.10 27.32 -16.47
CA ASN A 194 -11.91 25.97 -16.97
C ASN A 194 -12.77 24.93 -16.23
N TRP A 195 -13.60 25.35 -15.28
CA TRP A 195 -14.50 24.46 -14.54
C TRP A 195 -15.57 23.85 -15.45
N GLY A 196 -15.64 22.52 -15.44
CA GLY A 196 -16.62 21.78 -16.24
C GLY A 196 -16.34 21.79 -17.75
N ILE A 197 -15.16 22.25 -18.20
CA ILE A 197 -14.77 22.12 -19.60
C ILE A 197 -14.67 20.64 -19.96
N LYS A 198 -15.31 20.27 -21.08
CA LYS A 198 -15.23 18.91 -21.62
C LYS A 198 -13.83 18.69 -22.20
N CYS A 199 -13.17 17.62 -21.76
CA CYS A 199 -11.92 17.19 -22.36
C CYS A 199 -12.19 16.25 -23.54
N LEU A 200 -11.57 16.49 -24.68
CA LEU A 200 -11.63 15.58 -25.82
C LEU A 200 -10.70 14.40 -25.54
N LYS A 201 -11.15 13.18 -25.83
CA LYS A 201 -10.37 11.96 -25.56
C LYS A 201 -8.97 12.01 -26.21
N ASP A 202 -8.91 12.53 -27.43
CA ASP A 202 -7.67 12.58 -28.23
C ASP A 202 -6.71 13.70 -27.81
N SER A 203 -7.17 14.64 -26.96
CA SER A 203 -6.31 15.69 -26.38
C SER A 203 -5.73 15.31 -25.01
N VAL A 204 -6.17 14.20 -24.42
CA VAL A 204 -5.64 13.73 -23.13
C VAL A 204 -4.28 13.08 -23.35
N THR A 205 -3.23 13.74 -22.89
CA THR A 205 -1.90 13.14 -22.80
C THR A 205 -1.76 12.51 -21.42
N ILE A 206 -1.68 11.18 -21.35
CA ILE A 206 -1.43 10.46 -20.09
C ILE A 206 0.07 10.27 -19.95
N LYS A 207 0.66 10.86 -18.91
CA LYS A 207 2.01 10.52 -18.48
C LYS A 207 1.97 9.18 -17.74
N TRP A 208 2.96 8.34 -17.97
CA TRP A 208 3.06 7.02 -17.34
C TRP A 208 4.34 6.95 -16.53
N HIS A 209 4.23 6.44 -15.31
CA HIS A 209 5.36 5.94 -14.56
C HIS A 209 5.82 4.64 -15.22
N ILE A 210 7.11 4.60 -15.56
CA ILE A 210 7.77 3.40 -16.07
C ILE A 210 8.94 3.13 -15.13
N PRO A 211 8.98 1.95 -14.48
CA PRO A 211 10.06 1.60 -13.58
C PRO A 211 11.44 1.74 -14.22
N THR A 212 12.30 2.50 -13.56
CA THR A 212 13.70 2.75 -13.88
C THR A 212 14.60 1.68 -13.25
N ASP A 213 15.84 1.58 -13.72
CA ASP A 213 16.82 0.65 -13.14
C ASP A 213 17.06 0.93 -11.65
N ALA A 214 17.03 2.20 -11.23
CA ALA A 214 17.19 2.57 -9.82
C ALA A 214 16.04 2.04 -8.96
N GLU A 215 14.79 2.14 -9.43
CA GLU A 215 13.60 1.64 -8.73
C GLU A 215 13.60 0.11 -8.66
N VAL A 216 13.96 -0.55 -9.77
CA VAL A 216 14.06 -2.02 -9.81
C VAL A 216 15.16 -2.51 -8.87
N ASN A 217 16.33 -1.88 -8.86
CA ASN A 217 17.42 -2.22 -7.93
C ASN A 217 17.00 -2.02 -6.47
N PHE A 218 16.24 -0.97 -6.16
CA PHE A 218 15.72 -0.77 -4.81
C PHE A 218 14.66 -1.81 -4.44
N ALA A 219 13.77 -2.17 -5.36
CA ALA A 219 12.81 -3.25 -5.14
C ALA A 219 13.51 -4.60 -4.88
N GLU A 220 14.57 -4.92 -5.63
CA GLU A 220 15.40 -6.11 -5.40
C GLU A 220 16.08 -6.07 -4.02
N LYS A 221 16.62 -4.92 -3.61
CA LYS A 221 17.17 -4.71 -2.27
C LYS A 221 16.13 -5.01 -1.18
N LEU A 222 14.89 -4.53 -1.34
CA LEU A 222 13.79 -4.81 -0.40
C LEU A 222 13.42 -6.30 -0.37
N LEU A 223 13.36 -6.97 -1.52
CA LEU A 223 13.11 -8.41 -1.57
C LEU A 223 14.21 -9.20 -0.89
N ASN A 224 15.48 -8.85 -1.10
CA ASN A 224 16.61 -9.50 -0.45
C ASN A 224 16.56 -9.30 1.07
N GLU A 225 16.21 -8.11 1.53
CA GLU A 225 16.16 -7.80 2.95
C GLU A 225 14.98 -8.48 3.68
N PHE A 226 13.80 -8.52 3.07
CA PHE A 226 12.56 -8.92 3.76
C PHE A 226 11.98 -10.27 3.32
N ALA A 227 12.12 -10.64 2.04
CA ALA A 227 11.60 -11.91 1.54
C ALA A 227 12.67 -13.01 1.60
N TYR A 228 13.86 -12.75 1.05
CA TYR A 228 14.93 -13.74 0.98
C TYR A 228 15.43 -14.15 2.37
N SER A 229 15.57 -13.19 3.30
CA SER A 229 15.90 -13.48 4.70
C SER A 229 14.92 -14.45 5.36
N GLU A 230 13.61 -14.26 5.15
CA GLU A 230 12.57 -15.15 5.66
C GLU A 230 12.60 -16.52 4.96
N ILE A 231 12.95 -16.59 3.67
CA ILE A 231 13.12 -17.87 2.98
C ILE A 231 14.32 -18.66 3.53
N GLN A 232 15.42 -17.98 3.85
CA GLN A 232 16.58 -18.62 4.49
C GLN A 232 16.20 -19.22 5.85
N LEU A 233 15.38 -18.53 6.65
CA LEU A 233 14.84 -19.10 7.90
C LEU A 233 13.98 -20.33 7.64
N LEU A 234 13.10 -20.26 6.63
CA LEU A 234 12.22 -21.37 6.24
C LEU A 234 12.95 -22.58 5.65
N ALA A 235 14.22 -22.44 5.26
CA ALA A 235 15.06 -23.56 4.82
C ALA A 235 15.47 -24.49 5.99
N GLU A 236 15.43 -23.98 7.24
CA GLU A 236 15.69 -24.72 8.47
C GLU A 236 14.50 -24.69 9.44
N PRO A 237 13.32 -25.19 9.00
CA PRO A 237 12.07 -25.00 9.75
C PRO A 237 12.06 -25.73 11.10
N GLN A 238 12.96 -26.70 11.32
CA GLN A 238 13.10 -27.44 12.57
C GLN A 238 13.41 -26.56 13.79
N ASN A 239 14.01 -25.38 13.55
CA ASN A 239 14.40 -24.44 14.61
C ASN A 239 13.34 -23.36 14.88
N MET A 240 12.22 -23.40 14.15
CA MET A 240 11.18 -22.38 14.21
C MET A 240 9.90 -22.92 14.85
N ASP A 241 9.25 -22.09 15.66
CA ASP A 241 7.90 -22.41 16.11
C ASP A 241 6.87 -22.24 14.97
N LYS A 242 5.69 -22.82 15.16
CA LYS A 242 4.60 -22.78 14.17
C LYS A 242 4.15 -21.35 13.82
N TYR A 243 4.22 -20.42 14.76
CA TYR A 243 3.83 -19.03 14.55
C TYR A 243 4.87 -18.30 13.70
N ALA A 244 6.16 -18.48 14.00
CA ALA A 244 7.27 -17.97 13.21
C ALA A 244 7.21 -18.46 11.77
N ILE A 245 7.02 -19.77 11.54
CA ILE A 245 6.85 -20.34 10.19
C ILE A 245 5.68 -19.68 9.46
N LYS A 246 4.53 -19.52 10.13
CA LYS A 246 3.35 -18.89 9.51
C LYS A 246 3.61 -17.42 9.15
N ARG A 247 4.32 -16.68 10.00
CA ARG A 247 4.71 -15.29 9.75
C ARG A 247 5.63 -15.19 8.55
N SER A 248 6.71 -15.98 8.52
CA SER A 248 7.67 -16.00 7.40
C SER A 248 6.98 -16.34 6.08
N LEU A 249 6.11 -17.36 6.07
CA LEU A 249 5.31 -17.70 4.89
C LEU A 249 4.37 -16.56 4.45
N PHE A 250 3.78 -15.83 5.40
CA PHE A 250 2.92 -14.69 5.09
C PHE A 250 3.71 -13.55 4.44
N VAL A 251 4.89 -13.22 4.96
CA VAL A 251 5.79 -12.20 4.38
C VAL A 251 6.21 -12.61 2.97
N VAL A 252 6.68 -13.84 2.80
CA VAL A 252 7.13 -14.37 1.50
C VAL A 252 6.00 -14.39 0.46
N ASP A 253 4.83 -14.94 0.81
CA ASP A 253 3.65 -14.94 -0.07
C ASP A 253 3.24 -13.51 -0.44
N GLY A 254 3.24 -12.62 0.54
CA GLY A 254 2.90 -11.22 0.36
C GLY A 254 3.81 -10.53 -0.66
N LEU A 255 5.11 -10.55 -0.42
CA LEU A 255 6.07 -9.77 -1.22
C LEU A 255 6.29 -10.37 -2.61
N LEU A 256 6.40 -11.70 -2.73
CA LEU A 256 6.60 -12.35 -4.04
C LEU A 256 5.38 -12.23 -4.95
N SER A 257 4.16 -12.23 -4.39
CA SER A 257 2.94 -12.05 -5.17
C SER A 257 2.89 -10.69 -5.89
N CYS A 258 3.54 -9.66 -5.34
CA CYS A 258 3.57 -8.32 -5.94
C CYS A 258 4.53 -8.24 -7.13
N VAL A 259 5.63 -8.98 -7.11
CA VAL A 259 6.67 -8.92 -8.15
C VAL A 259 6.58 -10.06 -9.16
N GLY A 260 5.48 -10.81 -9.17
CA GLY A 260 5.31 -12.02 -9.99
C GLY A 260 5.53 -11.79 -11.48
N ASN A 261 5.15 -10.62 -12.02
CA ASN A 261 5.37 -10.26 -13.42
C ASN A 261 6.84 -10.04 -13.78
N ARG A 262 7.72 -9.88 -12.77
CA ARG A 262 9.16 -9.65 -12.92
C ARG A 262 9.98 -10.89 -12.61
N LEU A 263 9.40 -11.91 -12.00
CA LEU A 263 10.09 -13.17 -11.74
C LEU A 263 10.34 -13.90 -13.07
N PRO A 264 11.53 -14.52 -13.25
CA PRO A 264 11.80 -15.30 -14.44
C PRO A 264 10.83 -16.48 -14.53
N ILE A 265 10.41 -16.81 -15.75
CA ILE A 265 9.60 -18.00 -16.01
C ILE A 265 10.40 -19.23 -15.56
N PHE A 266 9.74 -20.19 -14.90
CA PHE A 266 10.35 -21.44 -14.50
C PHE A 266 11.02 -22.12 -15.70
N ASN A 267 12.36 -22.17 -15.69
CA ASN A 267 13.15 -22.84 -16.73
C ASN A 267 13.38 -24.33 -16.40
N THR A 268 12.41 -24.97 -15.76
CA THR A 268 12.52 -26.38 -15.35
C THR A 268 12.38 -27.29 -16.57
N LYS A 269 13.11 -28.41 -16.56
CA LYS A 269 13.01 -29.41 -17.64
C LYS A 269 11.56 -29.82 -17.80
N GLU A 270 11.03 -29.65 -19.01
CA GLU A 270 9.65 -30.01 -19.35
C GLU A 270 9.41 -31.48 -18.96
N ILE A 271 8.52 -31.68 -18.00
CA ILE A 271 8.08 -33.01 -17.60
C ILE A 271 7.01 -33.42 -18.59
N LYS A 272 7.38 -34.25 -19.57
CA LYS A 272 6.40 -34.90 -20.45
C LYS A 272 5.53 -35.79 -19.58
N LEU A 273 4.27 -35.39 -19.40
CA LEU A 273 3.26 -36.24 -18.77
C LEU A 273 3.13 -37.50 -19.62
N SER A 274 3.02 -38.66 -18.98
CA SER A 274 2.70 -39.91 -19.67
C SER A 274 1.39 -39.74 -20.43
N GLU A 275 1.29 -40.32 -21.63
CA GLU A 275 0.04 -40.30 -22.41
C GLU A 275 -1.08 -40.86 -21.54
N THR A 276 -2.01 -39.98 -21.15
CA THR A 276 -3.20 -40.39 -20.42
C THR A 276 -4.33 -40.57 -21.40
N ALA A 277 -5.20 -41.56 -21.18
CA ALA A 277 -6.42 -41.73 -21.96
C ALA A 277 -7.44 -40.58 -21.75
N VAL A 278 -7.12 -39.64 -20.85
CA VAL A 278 -7.88 -38.42 -20.59
C VAL A 278 -7.28 -37.32 -21.45
N ASP A 279 -8.12 -36.59 -22.18
CA ASP A 279 -7.68 -35.44 -22.98
C ASP A 279 -7.02 -34.40 -22.06
N THR A 280 -5.70 -34.23 -22.19
CA THR A 280 -4.90 -33.22 -21.48
C THR A 280 -4.70 -31.96 -22.29
N ASN A 281 -5.41 -31.77 -23.40
CA ASN A 281 -5.45 -30.48 -24.07
C ASN A 281 -5.74 -29.41 -23.03
N PRO A 282 -4.92 -28.33 -22.95
CA PRO A 282 -5.17 -27.28 -21.99
C PRO A 282 -6.59 -26.79 -22.23
N ILE A 283 -7.48 -27.07 -21.27
CA ILE A 283 -8.78 -26.43 -21.25
C ILE A 283 -8.44 -24.96 -21.11
N ASN A 284 -8.58 -24.24 -22.22
CA ASN A 284 -8.48 -22.80 -22.23
C ASN A 284 -9.68 -22.32 -21.42
N ILE A 285 -9.54 -22.32 -20.09
CA ILE A 285 -10.48 -21.70 -19.18
C ILE A 285 -10.30 -20.20 -19.44
N LYS A 286 -10.97 -19.73 -20.50
CA LYS A 286 -11.29 -18.33 -20.67
C LYS A 286 -12.25 -18.03 -19.52
N SER A 287 -11.68 -17.70 -18.35
CA SER A 287 -12.42 -17.14 -17.21
C SER A 287 -13.10 -15.82 -17.56
N VAL A 288 -12.81 -15.29 -18.77
CA VAL A 288 -13.37 -14.08 -19.33
C VAL A 288 -14.17 -14.43 -20.59
N SER A 289 -15.47 -14.13 -20.57
CA SER A 289 -16.36 -14.25 -21.73
C SER A 289 -15.75 -13.60 -22.97
N PRO A 290 -15.87 -14.20 -24.18
CA PRO A 290 -15.41 -13.59 -25.44
C PRO A 290 -16.03 -12.22 -25.74
N ARG A 291 -17.13 -11.87 -25.07
CA ARG A 291 -17.82 -10.57 -25.18
C ARG A 291 -17.33 -9.53 -24.18
N MET A 292 -16.50 -9.92 -23.21
CA MET A 292 -15.89 -9.00 -22.25
C MET A 292 -14.64 -8.42 -22.91
N LYS A 293 -14.67 -7.13 -23.24
CA LYS A 293 -13.45 -6.40 -23.60
C LYS A 293 -12.49 -6.50 -22.42
N SER A 294 -11.26 -6.98 -22.63
CA SER A 294 -10.22 -6.96 -21.59
C SER A 294 -10.01 -5.52 -21.14
N PHE A 295 -10.58 -5.17 -20.00
CA PHE A 295 -10.15 -4.03 -19.22
C PHE A 295 -9.05 -4.54 -18.30
N ILE A 296 -7.80 -4.36 -18.72
CA ILE A 296 -6.67 -4.35 -17.78
C ILE A 296 -6.81 -3.04 -17.02
N PHE A 297 -7.61 -3.06 -15.95
CA PHE A 297 -7.73 -1.98 -14.98
C PHE A 297 -7.69 -2.64 -13.60
N LEU A 298 -6.61 -2.37 -12.86
CA LEU A 298 -6.50 -2.48 -11.41
C LEU A 298 -6.88 -3.85 -10.79
N ILE A 299 -6.02 -4.85 -11.00
CA ILE A 299 -5.94 -6.02 -10.11
C ILE A 299 -5.10 -5.65 -8.88
N SER A 300 -5.60 -4.74 -8.05
CA SER A 300 -5.13 -4.57 -6.68
C SER A 300 -6.31 -4.54 -5.71
N TYR A 301 -7.42 -3.87 -6.08
CA TYR A 301 -8.61 -3.80 -5.23
C TYR A 301 -9.57 -5.00 -5.36
N CYS A 302 -9.65 -5.68 -6.51
CA CYS A 302 -10.64 -6.75 -6.72
C CYS A 302 -10.28 -8.11 -6.11
N PHE A 303 -9.00 -8.39 -5.81
CA PHE A 303 -8.59 -9.70 -5.29
C PHE A 303 -8.98 -9.93 -3.82
N SER A 304 -9.18 -8.85 -3.05
CA SER A 304 -9.66 -8.93 -1.67
C SER A 304 -11.12 -9.40 -1.58
N PHE A 305 -11.95 -9.05 -2.57
CA PHE A 305 -13.37 -9.41 -2.60
C PHE A 305 -13.60 -10.84 -3.11
N LEU A 306 -12.82 -11.29 -4.10
CA LEU A 306 -12.91 -12.65 -4.65
C LEU A 306 -12.31 -13.73 -3.73
N LYS A 307 -11.28 -13.41 -2.92
CA LYS A 307 -10.70 -14.36 -1.95
C LYS A 307 -11.72 -14.81 -0.89
N LYS A 308 -12.61 -13.92 -0.42
CA LYS A 308 -13.63 -14.29 0.60
C LYS A 308 -14.67 -15.28 0.07
N HIS A 309 -15.08 -15.19 -1.19
CA HIS A 309 -16.07 -16.10 -1.77
C HIS A 309 -15.47 -17.42 -2.29
N ALA A 310 -14.25 -17.42 -2.82
CA ALA A 310 -13.59 -18.64 -3.30
C ALA A 310 -13.15 -19.58 -2.14
N ILE A 311 -12.75 -19.02 -1.00
CA ILE A 311 -12.35 -19.82 0.19
C ILE A 311 -13.56 -20.52 0.84
N ILE A 312 -14.78 -19.99 0.68
CA ILE A 312 -16.01 -20.63 1.18
C ILE A 312 -16.40 -21.82 0.30
N GLN A 313 -16.16 -21.79 -1.01
CA GLN A 313 -16.46 -22.91 -1.90
C GLN A 313 -15.38 -24.02 -1.90
N LEU A 314 -14.12 -23.69 -1.61
CA LEU A 314 -13.05 -24.70 -1.54
C LEU A 314 -12.98 -25.43 -0.19
N ARG A 315 -13.66 -24.95 0.85
CA ARG A 315 -13.74 -25.65 2.15
C ARG A 315 -14.63 -26.90 2.14
N THR A 316 -15.39 -27.16 1.07
CA THR A 316 -16.32 -28.30 0.99
C THR A 316 -15.85 -29.46 0.12
N LYS A 317 -14.70 -29.36 -0.56
CA LYS A 317 -14.17 -30.47 -1.36
C LYS A 317 -12.66 -30.62 -1.21
N ASN A 318 -12.26 -31.78 -0.71
CA ASN A 318 -10.92 -32.36 -0.64
C ASN A 318 -10.03 -31.91 0.54
N ARG A 319 -10.22 -32.65 1.65
CA ARG A 319 -9.11 -33.05 2.52
C ARG A 319 -8.11 -33.88 1.70
N ASN A 320 -6.83 -33.73 2.02
CA ASN A 320 -5.66 -34.50 1.58
C ASN A 320 -4.94 -33.98 0.32
N GLN A 321 -3.94 -33.11 0.52
CA GLN A 321 -2.51 -33.33 0.19
C GLN A 321 -1.74 -32.00 0.24
N CYS A 322 -0.72 -31.95 1.11
CA CYS A 322 0.22 -30.84 1.22
C CYS A 322 1.14 -30.77 -0.01
N ILE A 323 0.83 -29.91 -0.98
CA ILE A 323 1.66 -29.69 -2.19
C ILE A 323 2.70 -28.56 -1.99
N LEU A 324 2.50 -27.68 -0.99
CA LEU A 324 3.37 -26.53 -0.73
C LEU A 324 4.78 -26.89 -0.22
N HIS A 325 4.99 -28.09 0.31
CA HIS A 325 6.26 -28.46 0.94
C HIS A 325 7.38 -28.79 -0.07
N ASN A 326 7.05 -29.22 -1.28
CA ASN A 326 8.03 -29.69 -2.26
C ASN A 326 8.53 -28.62 -3.25
N ILE A 327 7.87 -27.48 -3.34
CA ILE A 327 8.23 -26.41 -4.30
C ILE A 327 9.28 -25.46 -3.72
N PHE A 328 9.23 -25.21 -2.39
CA PHE A 328 10.14 -24.27 -1.73
C PHE A 328 11.58 -24.78 -1.58
N PHE A 329 11.78 -26.08 -1.31
CA PHE A 329 13.12 -26.62 -1.01
C PHE A 329 14.06 -26.75 -2.23
N LYS A 330 13.55 -26.65 -3.46
CA LYS A 330 14.37 -26.90 -4.67
C LYS A 330 15.03 -25.64 -5.25
N TYR A 331 14.65 -24.44 -4.80
CA TYR A 331 15.11 -23.17 -5.38
C TYR A 331 16.30 -22.54 -4.65
N PHE A 332 16.61 -22.97 -3.43
CA PHE A 332 17.66 -22.35 -2.59
C PHE A 332 18.96 -23.19 -2.50
N ASN A 333 19.12 -24.20 -3.35
CA ASN A 333 20.30 -25.06 -3.41
C ASN A 333 20.93 -25.13 -4.81
N CYS A 334 21.02 -24.01 -5.53
CA CYS A 334 21.81 -23.88 -6.76
C CYS A 334 22.54 -22.54 -6.80
#